data_AF-A0A6I0EA55-F1
#
_entry.id   AF-A0A6I0EA55-F1
#
_cell.length_a   1.000
_cell.length_b   1.000
_cell.length_c   1.000
_cell.angle_alpha   90.00
_cell.angle_beta   90.00
_cell.angle_gamma   90.00
#
_symmetry.space_group_name_H-M   'P 1'
#
loop_
_entity.id
_entity.type
_entity.pdbx_description
1 polymer ?
#
loop_
_entity_poly.entity_id
_entity_poly.type
_entity_poly.pdbx_seq_one_letter_code
_entity_poly.pdbx_strand_id
1 'polypeptide(L)'
;EDEELYNEMVKYGRRNIALLTIAPTGTTSLMTQTTSGIEPVFMPYYKRRRKVNPNDKNVTVSFTDKVGDSWEEFIVFHHKFLTWMEVNGYNPDEVKSYSDEQVQELVKKSPYFGATSNDVDWVSKVRMQGMIQKWVDHSISVTVNLPENVTEEVVAKVYQTAWESGCKGCTVYREGSREGVLISNKKEKVEENENFPNKRPQVLECDVIRFKNNHEDWVAFVGLYENRPYEVFTGLTEDDVLPIPKAVTKGKIIKIKDENGSRYDFQYVDKYGYTNTIGGLSHMFNKEFWNYAKLISGVLRNGMPIPDVVNLVSSLRLDSETINTWKAGVERALRKYIPDGTKAKTGKKCTECGSESLVYQEGCLHCKNCGHSKCG
;
A
#
# COMPACT_ATOMS: atom_id res chain seq x y z
N GLU A 1 -36.40 -20.96 31.54
CA GLU A 1 -35.65 -20.11 32.49
C GLU A 1 -35.61 -20.84 33.83
N ASP A 2 -34.59 -20.59 34.64
CA ASP A 2 -34.44 -21.24 35.96
C ASP A 2 -35.23 -20.45 37.01
N GLU A 3 -36.37 -21.01 37.44
CA GLU A 3 -37.29 -20.36 38.40
C GLU A 3 -36.65 -20.15 39.78
N GLU A 4 -35.77 -21.05 40.21
CA GLU A 4 -35.09 -20.95 41.50
C GLU A 4 -34.15 -19.74 41.51
N LEU A 5 -33.31 -19.62 40.47
CA LEU A 5 -32.40 -18.48 40.31
C LEU A 5 -33.15 -17.15 40.25
N TYR A 6 -34.28 -17.08 39.55
CA TYR A 6 -35.10 -15.86 39.49
C TYR A 6 -35.62 -15.45 40.87
N ASN A 7 -36.14 -16.42 41.64
CA ASN A 7 -36.66 -16.17 42.98
C ASN A 7 -35.56 -15.71 43.95
N GLU A 8 -34.36 -16.29 43.86
CA GLU A 8 -33.20 -15.82 44.62
C GLU A 8 -32.83 -14.38 44.28
N MET A 9 -32.80 -14.03 42.99
CA MET A 9 -32.51 -12.66 42.53
C MET A 9 -33.53 -11.64 43.02
N VAL A 10 -34.82 -12.00 43.09
CA VAL A 10 -35.87 -11.11 43.63
C VAL A 10 -35.71 -10.92 45.13
N LYS A 11 -35.36 -11.98 45.87
CA LYS A 11 -35.24 -11.94 47.33
C LYS A 11 -34.00 -11.18 47.81
N TYR A 12 -32.86 -11.41 47.19
CA TYR A 12 -31.56 -10.90 47.65
C TYR A 12 -30.98 -9.79 46.76
N GLY A 13 -31.53 -9.60 45.56
CA GLY A 13 -30.97 -8.70 44.56
C GLY A 13 -29.73 -9.29 43.88
N ARG A 14 -29.07 -8.46 43.06
CA ARG A 14 -27.79 -8.77 42.42
C ARG A 14 -26.78 -7.68 42.71
N ARG A 15 -25.50 -8.05 42.88
CA ARG A 15 -24.42 -7.09 43.12
C ARG A 15 -23.99 -6.38 41.84
N ASN A 16 -23.92 -7.11 40.73
CA ASN A 16 -23.46 -6.62 39.44
C ASN A 16 -24.64 -6.41 38.49
N ILE A 17 -24.67 -5.28 37.78
CA ILE A 17 -25.71 -4.98 36.78
C ILE A 17 -25.58 -5.86 35.52
N ALA A 18 -24.36 -6.30 35.22
CA ALA A 18 -23.98 -7.17 34.11
C ALA A 18 -22.80 -8.05 34.53
N LEU A 19 -22.76 -9.28 34.05
CA LEU A 19 -21.77 -10.30 34.40
C LEU A 19 -20.95 -10.73 33.17
N LEU A 20 -21.58 -10.82 31.99
CA LEU A 20 -20.97 -11.43 30.81
C LEU A 20 -20.66 -10.41 29.70
N THR A 21 -19.42 -10.44 29.25
CA THR A 21 -18.91 -9.74 28.05
C THR A 21 -17.87 -10.62 27.38
N ILE A 22 -17.88 -10.68 26.04
CA ILE A 22 -16.86 -11.43 25.29
C ILE A 22 -15.92 -10.42 24.64
N ALA A 23 -14.79 -10.18 25.30
CA ALA A 23 -13.75 -9.27 24.86
C ALA A 23 -12.88 -9.89 23.74
N PRO A 24 -12.16 -9.07 22.94
CA PRO A 24 -11.16 -9.59 22.02
C PRO A 24 -10.02 -10.27 22.81
N THR A 25 -9.68 -11.50 22.44
CA THR A 25 -8.71 -12.33 23.17
C THR A 25 -7.48 -12.68 22.35
N GLY A 26 -7.10 -11.87 21.35
CA GLY A 26 -5.98 -12.21 20.44
C GLY A 26 -4.67 -12.61 21.14
N THR A 27 -4.21 -11.83 22.12
CA THR A 27 -2.96 -12.16 22.86
C THR A 27 -3.17 -13.30 23.86
N THR A 28 -4.29 -13.32 24.58
CA THR A 28 -4.57 -14.33 25.59
C THR A 28 -4.84 -15.70 24.96
N SER A 29 -5.53 -15.76 23.82
CA SER A 29 -5.80 -16.99 23.08
C SER A 29 -4.52 -17.61 22.52
N LEU A 30 -3.56 -16.78 22.08
CA LEU A 30 -2.22 -17.25 21.71
C LEU A 30 -1.47 -17.83 22.92
N MET A 31 -1.51 -17.14 24.07
CA MET A 31 -0.88 -17.60 25.31
C MET A 31 -1.47 -18.92 25.80
N THR A 32 -2.80 -19.04 25.80
CA THR A 32 -3.54 -20.23 26.25
C THR A 32 -3.78 -21.25 25.15
N GLN A 33 -3.20 -21.04 23.97
CA GLN A 33 -3.18 -22.01 22.88
C GLN A 33 -4.58 -22.41 22.36
N THR A 34 -5.52 -21.47 22.32
CA THR A 34 -6.92 -21.68 21.93
C THR A 34 -7.40 -20.64 20.90
N THR A 35 -8.65 -20.76 20.44
CA THR A 35 -9.28 -19.78 19.55
C THR A 35 -9.66 -18.49 20.27
N SER A 36 -9.80 -17.40 19.53
CA SER A 36 -10.15 -16.09 20.08
C SER A 36 -11.66 -15.98 20.32
N GLY A 37 -12.09 -16.02 21.57
CA GLY A 37 -13.49 -15.84 21.97
C GLY A 37 -14.39 -16.95 21.42
N ILE A 38 -15.31 -16.59 20.52
CA ILE A 38 -16.21 -17.53 19.83
C ILE A 38 -15.84 -17.74 18.35
N GLU A 39 -14.63 -17.34 17.95
CA GLU A 39 -14.18 -17.43 16.56
C GLU A 39 -13.77 -18.87 16.21
N PRO A 40 -14.05 -19.32 14.98
CA PRO A 40 -13.40 -20.50 14.43
C PRO A 40 -11.88 -20.31 14.40
N VAL A 41 -11.13 -21.41 14.27
CA VAL A 41 -9.69 -21.32 14.00
C VAL A 41 -9.47 -20.49 12.73
N PHE A 42 -8.62 -19.47 12.82
CA PHE A 42 -8.35 -18.59 11.68
C PHE A 42 -7.62 -19.33 10.57
N MET A 43 -6.49 -19.96 10.91
CA MET A 43 -5.74 -20.87 10.03
C MET A 43 -5.12 -22.01 10.86
N PRO A 44 -5.12 -23.26 10.37
CA PRO A 44 -4.45 -24.38 11.03
C PRO A 44 -2.93 -24.24 11.08
N TYR A 45 -2.35 -23.47 10.15
CA TYR A 45 -0.95 -23.11 10.12
C TYR A 45 -0.74 -21.76 9.45
N TYR A 46 0.33 -21.05 9.80
CA TYR A 46 0.72 -19.78 9.18
C TYR A 46 2.22 -19.55 9.33
N LYS A 47 2.83 -18.73 8.46
CA LYS A 47 4.24 -18.34 8.57
C LYS A 47 4.37 -17.09 9.43
N ARG A 48 5.31 -17.10 10.38
CA ARG A 48 5.72 -15.91 11.11
C ARG A 48 7.12 -15.49 10.67
N ARG A 49 7.35 -14.18 10.69
CA ARG A 49 8.65 -13.57 10.47
C ARG A 49 9.18 -13.04 11.78
N ARG A 50 10.45 -13.30 12.07
CA ARG A 50 11.19 -12.72 13.19
C ARG A 50 12.46 -12.08 12.65
N LYS A 51 12.73 -10.84 13.05
CA LYS A 51 14.01 -10.20 12.76
C LYS A 51 15.12 -10.94 13.51
N VAL A 52 16.19 -11.26 12.81
CA VAL A 52 17.37 -11.92 13.38
C VAL A 52 18.28 -10.85 13.96
N ASN A 53 18.49 -10.86 15.27
CA ASN A 53 19.45 -9.97 15.89
C ASN A 53 20.85 -10.62 15.90
N PRO A 54 21.94 -9.84 15.86
CA PRO A 54 23.31 -10.37 15.90
C PRO A 54 23.62 -11.28 17.09
N ASN A 55 22.90 -11.10 18.21
CA ASN A 55 23.09 -11.87 19.44
C ASN A 55 22.18 -13.10 19.56
N ASP A 56 21.28 -13.33 18.61
CA ASP A 56 20.37 -14.45 18.68
C ASP A 56 21.13 -15.76 18.39
N LYS A 57 20.98 -16.74 19.28
CA LYS A 57 21.57 -18.09 19.12
C LYS A 57 20.56 -19.00 18.42
N ASN A 58 21.04 -19.92 17.57
CA ASN A 58 20.24 -20.90 16.82
C ASN A 58 19.20 -20.28 15.89
N VAL A 59 19.62 -19.40 14.98
CA VAL A 59 18.72 -18.73 14.03
C VAL A 59 19.01 -19.17 12.60
N THR A 60 17.95 -19.46 11.84
CA THR A 60 18.05 -19.72 10.41
C THR A 60 17.61 -18.49 9.63
N VAL A 61 18.53 -17.83 8.92
CA VAL A 61 18.18 -16.68 8.08
C VAL A 61 17.47 -17.19 6.84
N SER A 62 16.19 -16.85 6.69
CA SER A 62 15.37 -17.22 5.54
C SER A 62 15.53 -16.23 4.38
N PHE A 63 15.60 -14.93 4.68
CA PHE A 63 15.92 -13.91 3.68
C PHE A 63 16.50 -12.65 4.33
N THR A 64 17.18 -11.83 3.52
CA THR A 64 17.64 -10.49 3.90
C THR A 64 16.89 -9.46 3.06
N ASP A 65 16.33 -8.44 3.70
CA ASP A 65 15.57 -7.41 2.99
C ASP A 65 16.49 -6.38 2.30
N LYS A 66 15.86 -5.45 1.56
CA LYS A 66 16.57 -4.41 0.80
C LYS A 66 17.35 -3.42 1.68
N VAL A 67 17.07 -3.38 2.98
CA VAL A 67 17.72 -2.50 3.97
C VAL A 67 18.85 -3.23 4.69
N GLY A 68 19.06 -4.51 4.40
CA GLY A 68 20.13 -5.34 4.98
C GLY A 68 19.73 -6.08 6.26
N ASP A 69 18.45 -6.01 6.68
CA ASP A 69 17.98 -6.75 7.85
C ASP A 69 17.73 -8.21 7.50
N SER A 70 18.23 -9.11 8.36
CA SER A 70 18.03 -10.55 8.23
C SER A 70 16.74 -10.99 8.94
N TRP A 71 15.98 -11.85 8.29
CA TRP A 71 14.70 -12.36 8.78
C TRP A 71 14.69 -13.89 8.79
N GLU A 72 14.16 -14.44 9.87
CA GLU A 72 13.83 -15.87 10.01
C GLU A 72 12.32 -16.04 9.79
N GLU A 73 11.97 -16.88 8.84
CA GLU A 73 10.59 -17.34 8.62
C GLU A 73 10.44 -18.74 9.18
N PHE A 74 9.40 -18.95 10.00
CA PHE A 74 9.07 -20.27 10.51
C PHE A 74 7.56 -20.50 10.51
N ILE A 75 7.18 -21.77 10.30
CA ILE A 75 5.78 -22.19 10.32
C ILE A 75 5.33 -22.34 11.77
N VAL A 76 4.18 -21.77 12.07
CA VAL A 76 3.45 -21.95 13.32
C VAL A 76 2.19 -22.74 13.03
N PHE A 77 1.99 -23.82 13.77
CA PHE A 77 0.79 -24.65 13.71
C PHE A 77 -0.15 -24.32 14.85
N HIS A 78 -1.45 -24.41 14.61
CA HIS A 78 -2.46 -24.37 15.65
C HIS A 78 -2.27 -25.57 16.59
N HIS A 79 -2.32 -25.36 17.89
CA HIS A 79 -1.96 -26.37 18.89
C HIS A 79 -2.78 -27.66 18.80
N LYS A 80 -4.08 -27.54 18.53
CA LYS A 80 -4.93 -28.72 18.32
C LYS A 80 -4.72 -29.40 16.96
N PHE A 81 -4.17 -28.69 15.98
CA PHE A 81 -3.71 -29.30 14.72
C PHE A 81 -2.41 -30.08 14.94
N LEU A 82 -1.49 -29.60 15.80
CA LEU A 82 -0.34 -30.39 16.26
C LEU A 82 -0.79 -31.69 16.95
N THR A 83 -1.73 -31.60 17.90
CA THR A 83 -2.29 -32.79 18.56
C THR A 83 -2.89 -33.77 17.56
N TRP A 84 -3.65 -33.29 16.57
CA TRP A 84 -4.19 -34.14 15.53
C TRP A 84 -3.09 -34.80 14.70
N MET A 85 -2.03 -34.07 14.33
CA MET A 85 -0.89 -34.62 13.58
C MET A 85 -0.19 -35.75 14.36
N GLU A 86 0.13 -35.52 15.64
CA GLU A 86 0.79 -36.51 16.51
C GLU A 86 -0.04 -37.79 16.66
N VAL A 87 -1.34 -37.65 16.90
CA VAL A 87 -2.27 -38.80 17.03
C VAL A 87 -2.37 -39.60 15.74
N ASN A 88 -2.18 -38.96 14.59
CA ASN A 88 -2.22 -39.59 13.27
C ASN A 88 -0.82 -40.02 12.77
N GLY A 89 0.21 -40.00 13.64
CA GLY A 89 1.55 -40.49 13.33
C GLY A 89 2.41 -39.54 12.51
N TYR A 90 2.04 -38.27 12.37
CA TYR A 90 2.88 -37.25 11.75
C TYR A 90 3.78 -36.60 12.79
N ASN A 91 5.08 -36.53 12.51
CA ASN A 91 6.04 -35.82 13.35
C ASN A 91 6.01 -34.30 13.04
N PRO A 92 5.57 -33.44 13.98
CA PRO A 92 5.45 -32.00 13.71
C PRO A 92 6.75 -31.33 13.28
N ASP A 93 7.91 -31.80 13.76
CA ASP A 93 9.20 -31.22 13.40
C ASP A 93 9.59 -31.53 11.95
N GLU A 94 9.20 -32.68 11.43
CA GLU A 94 9.35 -32.99 10.00
C GLU A 94 8.38 -32.16 9.16
N VAL A 95 7.13 -32.01 9.61
CA VAL A 95 6.10 -31.24 8.90
C VAL A 95 6.47 -29.75 8.80
N LYS A 96 7.25 -29.20 9.74
CA LYS A 96 7.78 -27.82 9.61
C LYS A 96 8.65 -27.62 8.37
N SER A 97 9.25 -28.69 7.84
CA SER A 97 10.09 -28.63 6.63
C SER A 97 9.32 -28.85 5.32
N TYR A 98 8.02 -29.15 5.41
CA TYR A 98 7.19 -29.44 4.24
C TYR A 98 6.94 -28.18 3.41
N SER A 99 6.71 -28.36 2.10
CA SER A 99 6.20 -27.30 1.24
C SER A 99 4.77 -26.92 1.66
N ASP A 100 4.32 -25.72 1.28
CA ASP A 100 2.97 -25.28 1.61
C ASP A 100 1.90 -26.22 1.04
N GLU A 101 2.11 -26.76 -0.15
CA GLU A 101 1.21 -27.72 -0.79
C GLU A 101 1.10 -29.00 0.04
N GLN A 102 2.23 -29.51 0.55
CA GLN A 102 2.25 -30.71 1.39
C GLN A 102 1.51 -30.49 2.71
N VAL A 103 1.69 -29.32 3.34
CA VAL A 103 0.95 -28.98 4.56
C VAL A 103 -0.54 -28.83 4.28
N GLN A 104 -0.93 -28.24 3.15
CA GLN A 104 -2.34 -28.17 2.75
C GLN A 104 -2.98 -29.55 2.56
N GLU A 105 -2.25 -30.50 1.98
CA GLU A 105 -2.73 -31.89 1.88
C GLU A 105 -2.93 -32.54 3.27
N LEU A 106 -2.13 -32.16 4.28
CA LEU A 106 -2.38 -32.58 5.65
C LEU A 106 -3.61 -31.90 6.25
N VAL A 107 -3.77 -30.59 6.03
CA VAL A 107 -4.96 -29.85 6.50
C VAL A 107 -6.23 -30.49 5.93
N LYS A 108 -6.24 -30.88 4.65
CA LYS A 108 -7.36 -31.57 3.99
C LYS A 108 -7.80 -32.87 4.70
N LYS A 109 -6.86 -33.58 5.33
CA LYS A 109 -7.14 -34.81 6.09
C LYS A 109 -7.62 -34.54 7.51
N SER A 110 -7.47 -33.31 7.99
CA SER A 110 -7.80 -32.94 9.37
C SER A 110 -9.24 -32.43 9.51
N PRO A 111 -9.80 -32.42 10.73
CA PRO A 111 -11.10 -31.82 11.01
C PRO A 111 -11.20 -30.32 10.71
N TYR A 112 -10.07 -29.64 10.43
CA TYR A 112 -10.07 -28.22 10.08
C TYR A 112 -10.40 -27.95 8.62
N PHE A 113 -10.36 -28.95 7.74
CA PHE A 113 -10.68 -28.77 6.34
C PHE A 113 -12.14 -28.34 6.17
N GLY A 114 -12.38 -27.17 5.59
CA GLY A 114 -13.73 -26.61 5.43
C GLY A 114 -14.33 -26.04 6.72
N ALA A 115 -13.54 -25.90 7.78
CA ALA A 115 -14.00 -25.44 9.10
C ALA A 115 -13.17 -24.27 9.65
N THR A 116 -12.39 -23.59 8.80
CA THR A 116 -11.64 -22.38 9.20
C THR A 116 -12.50 -21.13 9.12
N SER A 117 -12.00 -20.02 9.67
CA SER A 117 -12.70 -18.72 9.59
C SER A 117 -13.03 -18.28 8.15
N ASN A 118 -12.28 -18.73 7.15
CA ASN A 118 -12.52 -18.42 5.74
C ASN A 118 -13.49 -19.39 5.05
N ASP A 119 -13.65 -20.59 5.59
CA ASP A 119 -14.53 -21.62 5.03
C ASP A 119 -15.98 -21.50 5.54
N VAL A 120 -16.14 -20.99 6.77
CA VAL A 120 -17.45 -20.85 7.41
C VAL A 120 -18.23 -19.70 6.79
N ASP A 121 -19.47 -19.99 6.37
CA ASP A 121 -20.41 -18.98 5.86
C ASP A 121 -20.60 -17.83 6.87
N TRP A 122 -20.34 -16.61 6.40
CA TRP A 122 -20.36 -15.41 7.23
C TRP A 122 -21.74 -15.09 7.80
N VAL A 123 -22.83 -15.39 7.07
CA VAL A 123 -24.21 -15.20 7.57
C VAL A 123 -24.50 -16.18 8.70
N SER A 124 -24.09 -17.43 8.55
CA SER A 124 -24.21 -18.46 9.58
C SER A 124 -23.40 -18.12 10.83
N LYS A 125 -22.20 -17.56 10.67
CA LYS A 125 -21.39 -17.04 11.77
C LYS A 125 -22.12 -15.95 12.56
N VAL A 126 -22.77 -15.01 11.88
CA VAL A 126 -23.55 -13.94 12.52
C VAL A 126 -24.77 -14.50 13.26
N ARG A 127 -25.48 -15.47 12.67
CA ARG A 127 -26.60 -16.13 13.35
C ARG A 127 -26.16 -16.84 14.63
N MET A 128 -25.03 -17.54 14.58
CA MET A 128 -24.43 -18.16 15.77
C MET A 128 -24.10 -17.11 16.84
N GLN A 129 -23.50 -15.98 16.45
CA GLN A 129 -23.25 -14.86 17.38
C GLN A 129 -24.56 -14.38 18.01
N GLY A 130 -25.63 -14.18 17.24
CA GLY A 130 -26.93 -13.75 17.76
C GLY A 130 -27.55 -14.76 18.74
N MET A 131 -27.42 -16.06 18.47
CA MET A 131 -27.85 -17.11 19.40
C MET A 131 -27.13 -17.03 20.75
N ILE A 132 -25.81 -16.78 20.74
CA ILE A 132 -25.00 -16.64 21.96
C ILE A 132 -25.30 -15.30 22.66
N GLN A 133 -25.56 -14.22 21.89
CA GLN A 133 -25.80 -12.88 22.40
C GLN A 133 -26.98 -12.81 23.38
N LYS A 134 -27.96 -13.72 23.27
CA LYS A 134 -29.10 -13.86 24.21
C LYS A 134 -28.66 -14.09 25.66
N TRP A 135 -27.48 -14.70 25.85
CA TRP A 135 -26.94 -15.07 27.15
C TRP A 135 -25.78 -14.16 27.58
N VAL A 136 -25.52 -13.06 26.86
CA VAL A 136 -24.42 -12.13 27.14
C VAL A 136 -25.00 -10.74 27.40
N ASP A 137 -24.76 -10.21 28.61
CA ASP A 137 -25.32 -8.93 29.08
C ASP A 137 -24.80 -7.73 28.26
N HIS A 138 -23.50 -7.72 27.98
CA HIS A 138 -22.86 -6.74 27.11
C HIS A 138 -22.77 -7.26 25.67
N SER A 139 -21.76 -6.86 24.91
CA SER A 139 -21.58 -7.25 23.51
C SER A 139 -20.56 -8.37 23.37
N ILE A 140 -20.51 -8.92 22.15
CA ILE A 140 -19.54 -9.94 21.74
C ILE A 140 -18.60 -9.31 20.71
N SER A 141 -17.32 -9.25 21.02
CA SER A 141 -16.28 -8.75 20.12
C SER A 141 -15.79 -9.86 19.20
N VAL A 142 -16.53 -10.09 18.11
CA VAL A 142 -16.17 -11.04 17.06
C VAL A 142 -16.05 -10.32 15.72
N THR A 143 -15.06 -10.69 14.91
CA THR A 143 -14.89 -10.10 13.57
C THR A 143 -15.41 -11.05 12.49
N VAL A 144 -16.26 -10.55 11.62
CA VAL A 144 -16.66 -11.24 10.38
C VAL A 144 -15.63 -10.92 9.31
N ASN A 145 -14.75 -11.88 9.03
CA ASN A 145 -13.72 -11.75 8.00
C ASN A 145 -14.35 -12.09 6.64
N LEU A 146 -14.32 -11.14 5.71
CA LEU A 146 -14.83 -11.27 4.36
C LEU A 146 -13.68 -11.18 3.34
N PRO A 147 -13.78 -11.88 2.20
CA PRO A 147 -12.73 -11.86 1.18
C PRO A 147 -12.62 -10.48 0.51
N GLU A 148 -11.48 -10.20 -0.12
CA GLU A 148 -11.19 -8.90 -0.74
C GLU A 148 -12.21 -8.53 -1.82
N ASN A 149 -12.65 -9.51 -2.61
CA ASN A 149 -13.60 -9.36 -3.71
C ASN A 149 -15.08 -9.41 -3.27
N VAL A 150 -15.37 -9.33 -1.97
CA VAL A 150 -16.75 -9.33 -1.47
C VAL A 150 -17.53 -8.11 -1.99
N THR A 151 -18.79 -8.32 -2.35
CA THR A 151 -19.67 -7.23 -2.82
C THR A 151 -20.25 -6.43 -1.64
N GLU A 152 -20.63 -5.19 -1.91
CA GLU A 152 -21.31 -4.33 -0.93
C GLU A 152 -22.63 -4.96 -0.44
N GLU A 153 -23.37 -5.63 -1.34
CA GLU A 153 -24.61 -6.34 -1.01
C GLU A 153 -24.41 -7.43 0.05
N VAL A 154 -23.30 -8.17 -0.04
CA VAL A 154 -22.97 -9.21 0.96
C VAL A 154 -22.64 -8.56 2.31
N VAL A 155 -21.90 -7.45 2.32
CA VAL A 155 -21.62 -6.69 3.55
C VAL A 155 -22.91 -6.17 4.18
N ALA A 156 -23.82 -5.60 3.38
CA ALA A 156 -25.13 -5.15 3.84
C ALA A 156 -25.95 -6.32 4.44
N LYS A 157 -25.94 -7.48 3.80
CA LYS A 157 -26.61 -8.69 4.29
C LYS A 157 -26.04 -9.17 5.63
N VAL A 158 -24.72 -9.08 5.85
CA VAL A 158 -24.08 -9.40 7.13
C VAL A 158 -24.61 -8.48 8.24
N TYR A 159 -24.64 -7.17 8.02
CA TYR A 159 -25.17 -6.21 8.99
C TYR A 159 -26.67 -6.39 9.24
N GLN A 160 -27.46 -6.59 8.18
CA GLN A 160 -28.89 -6.86 8.30
C GLN A 160 -29.15 -8.12 9.13
N THR A 161 -28.43 -9.20 8.84
CA THR A 161 -28.54 -10.46 9.59
C THR A 161 -28.16 -10.26 11.06
N ALA A 162 -27.15 -9.44 11.35
CA ALA A 162 -26.73 -9.16 12.73
C ALA A 162 -27.84 -8.45 13.50
N TRP A 163 -28.46 -7.44 12.89
CA TRP A 163 -29.59 -6.73 13.46
C TRP A 163 -30.79 -7.67 13.69
N GLU A 164 -31.19 -8.45 12.69
CA GLU A 164 -32.29 -9.42 12.78
C GLU A 164 -32.02 -10.52 13.83
N SER A 165 -30.76 -10.90 14.03
CA SER A 165 -30.34 -11.92 15.01
C SER A 165 -30.20 -11.36 16.44
N GLY A 166 -30.41 -10.06 16.65
CA GLY A 166 -30.31 -9.43 17.97
C GLY A 166 -28.87 -9.20 18.44
N CYS A 167 -27.89 -9.19 17.53
CA CYS A 167 -26.50 -8.84 17.86
C CYS A 167 -26.42 -7.39 18.36
N LYS A 168 -25.74 -7.15 19.49
CA LYS A 168 -25.55 -5.79 20.02
C LYS A 168 -24.42 -5.03 19.31
N GLY A 169 -23.57 -5.75 18.57
CA GLY A 169 -22.53 -5.19 17.73
C GLY A 169 -22.10 -6.22 16.68
N CYS A 170 -21.59 -5.73 15.55
CA CYS A 170 -21.04 -6.54 14.48
C CYS A 170 -19.88 -5.79 13.84
N THR A 171 -18.71 -6.43 13.80
CA THR A 171 -17.52 -5.87 13.14
C THR A 171 -17.27 -6.67 11.87
N VAL A 172 -17.13 -5.97 10.75
CA VAL A 172 -16.76 -6.56 9.47
C VAL A 172 -15.35 -6.13 9.12
N TYR A 173 -14.52 -7.10 8.73
CA TYR A 173 -13.20 -6.87 8.17
C TYR A 173 -13.16 -7.46 6.77
N ARG A 174 -12.93 -6.61 5.76
CA ARG A 174 -12.66 -7.05 4.39
C ARG A 174 -11.17 -7.24 4.21
N GLU A 175 -10.74 -8.40 3.70
CA GLU A 175 -9.35 -8.65 3.31
C GLU A 175 -8.85 -7.51 2.38
N GLY A 176 -7.60 -7.09 2.56
CA GLY A 176 -7.01 -5.96 1.84
C GLY A 176 -7.48 -4.56 2.25
N SER A 177 -8.47 -4.40 3.15
CA SER A 177 -8.95 -3.07 3.58
C SER A 177 -8.03 -2.34 4.56
N ARG A 178 -7.09 -3.06 5.19
CA ARG A 178 -5.99 -2.52 5.99
C ARG A 178 -4.73 -3.33 5.70
N GLU A 179 -3.58 -2.69 5.71
CA GLU A 179 -2.28 -3.37 5.65
C GLU A 179 -2.15 -4.30 6.88
N GLY A 180 -2.11 -5.61 6.64
CA GLY A 180 -2.20 -6.64 7.68
C GLY A 180 -0.85 -7.05 8.28
N VAL A 181 -0.86 -7.50 9.54
CA VAL A 181 0.30 -8.11 10.26
C VAL A 181 0.42 -9.61 9.98
N LEU A 182 -0.67 -10.26 9.54
CA LEU A 182 -0.71 -11.68 9.19
C LEU A 182 -0.75 -11.82 7.67
N ILE A 183 0.33 -12.37 7.11
CA ILE A 183 0.48 -12.59 5.68
C ILE A 183 -0.15 -13.95 5.36
N SER A 184 -1.27 -13.96 4.62
CA SER A 184 -1.79 -15.17 4.00
C SER A 184 -0.87 -15.52 2.81
N ASN A 185 -0.54 -16.80 2.60
CA ASN A 185 0.37 -17.23 1.52
C ASN A 185 -0.25 -17.14 0.11
N LYS A 186 -1.34 -16.39 -0.07
CA LYS A 186 -1.61 -15.88 -1.40
C LYS A 186 -0.45 -14.95 -1.71
N LYS A 187 0.43 -15.37 -2.62
CA LYS A 187 1.23 -14.43 -3.39
C LYS A 187 0.21 -13.49 -4.02
N GLU A 188 -0.07 -12.39 -3.34
CA GLU A 188 -0.43 -11.18 -4.04
C GLU A 188 0.64 -11.06 -5.10
N LYS A 189 0.22 -11.11 -6.36
CA LYS A 189 0.94 -10.36 -7.37
C LYS A 189 0.86 -8.94 -6.86
N VAL A 190 1.84 -8.56 -6.02
CA VAL A 190 2.29 -7.20 -5.93
C VAL A 190 2.51 -6.86 -7.39
N GLU A 191 1.60 -6.06 -7.97
CA GLU A 191 1.87 -5.45 -9.26
C GLU A 191 3.28 -4.94 -9.15
N GLU A 192 4.18 -5.47 -9.99
CA GLU A 192 5.58 -5.13 -9.94
C GLU A 192 5.66 -3.61 -9.99
N ASN A 193 5.89 -2.97 -8.84
CA ASN A 193 6.56 -1.70 -8.85
C ASN A 193 7.92 -2.04 -9.44
N GLU A 194 8.02 -1.92 -10.76
CA GLU A 194 9.25 -1.96 -11.54
C GLU A 194 10.23 -1.04 -10.81
N ASN A 195 11.02 -1.63 -9.92
CA ASN A 195 11.94 -0.87 -9.10
C ASN A 195 13.01 -0.39 -10.06
N PHE A 196 13.11 0.92 -10.22
CA PHE A 196 14.23 1.52 -10.93
C PHE A 196 15.56 0.96 -10.38
N PRO A 197 16.59 0.83 -11.22
CA PRO A 197 17.86 0.25 -10.80
C PRO A 197 18.46 1.05 -9.63
N ASN A 198 18.97 0.34 -8.62
CA ASN A 198 19.64 0.92 -7.44
C ASN A 198 20.79 1.87 -7.82
N LYS A 199 21.37 1.70 -9.01
CA LYS A 199 22.40 2.57 -9.56
C LYS A 199 21.85 3.32 -10.77
N ARG A 200 21.93 4.66 -10.74
CA ARG A 200 21.56 5.52 -11.87
C ARG A 200 22.38 5.14 -13.12
N PRO A 201 21.73 4.89 -14.28
CA PRO A 201 22.41 4.69 -15.56
C PRO A 201 23.30 5.87 -15.93
N GLN A 202 24.33 5.63 -16.73
CA GLN A 202 25.22 6.71 -17.16
C GLN A 202 24.50 7.71 -18.07
N VAL A 203 23.64 7.22 -18.96
CA VAL A 203 22.88 8.01 -19.93
C VAL A 203 21.39 7.75 -19.72
N LEU A 204 20.58 8.81 -19.73
CA LEU A 204 19.13 8.75 -19.75
C LEU A 204 18.62 9.54 -20.95
N GLU A 205 17.58 9.05 -21.62
CA GLU A 205 16.86 9.87 -22.60
C GLU A 205 16.16 11.02 -21.86
N CYS A 206 15.90 12.13 -22.53
CA CYS A 206 15.41 13.33 -21.86
C CYS A 206 14.42 14.11 -22.71
N ASP A 207 13.30 14.47 -22.11
CA ASP A 207 12.37 15.45 -22.65
C ASP A 207 12.63 16.85 -22.06
N VAL A 208 12.55 17.87 -22.91
CA VAL A 208 12.76 19.27 -22.56
C VAL A 208 11.41 19.99 -22.56
N ILE A 209 10.96 20.40 -21.38
CA ILE A 209 9.66 21.04 -21.15
C ILE A 209 9.87 22.47 -20.70
N ARG A 210 9.44 23.44 -21.49
CA ARG A 210 9.54 24.87 -21.17
C ARG A 210 8.26 25.37 -20.51
N PHE A 211 8.38 26.21 -19.50
CA PHE A 211 7.25 26.81 -18.79
C PHE A 211 7.62 28.20 -18.26
N LYS A 212 6.62 29.02 -17.94
CA LYS A 212 6.83 30.32 -17.29
C LYS A 212 6.72 30.19 -15.78
N ASN A 213 7.63 30.87 -15.08
CA ASN A 213 7.60 31.06 -13.64
C ASN A 213 7.51 32.57 -13.38
N ASN A 214 6.31 33.08 -13.05
CA ASN A 214 6.03 34.53 -13.08
C ASN A 214 6.38 35.15 -14.45
N HIS A 215 7.36 36.06 -14.48
CA HIS A 215 7.83 36.74 -15.69
C HIS A 215 9.08 36.09 -16.30
N GLU A 216 9.62 35.05 -15.67
CA GLU A 216 10.84 34.37 -16.11
C GLU A 216 10.50 33.13 -16.94
N ASP A 217 11.31 32.89 -17.98
CA ASP A 217 11.24 31.67 -18.77
C ASP A 217 12.10 30.58 -18.12
N TRP A 218 11.48 29.40 -17.92
CA TRP A 218 12.08 28.25 -17.26
C TRP A 218 12.02 27.01 -18.16
N VAL A 219 12.93 26.09 -17.89
CA VAL A 219 13.00 24.78 -18.55
C VAL A 219 13.11 23.67 -17.51
N ALA A 220 12.40 22.58 -17.75
CA ALA A 220 12.52 21.30 -17.06
C ALA A 220 13.09 20.25 -18.02
N PHE A 221 14.17 19.59 -17.61
CA PHE A 221 14.70 18.40 -18.26
C PHE A 221 14.22 17.18 -17.50
N VAL A 222 13.35 16.39 -18.11
CA VAL A 222 12.83 15.15 -17.52
C VAL A 222 13.64 13.99 -18.08
N GLY A 223 14.49 13.39 -17.25
CA GLY A 223 15.23 12.20 -17.59
C GLY A 223 14.32 10.97 -17.52
N LEU A 224 14.35 10.15 -18.55
CA LEU A 224 13.52 8.96 -18.72
C LEU A 224 14.37 7.70 -18.61
N TYR A 225 13.87 6.75 -17.82
CA TYR A 225 14.34 5.37 -17.80
C TYR A 225 13.20 4.50 -18.33
N GLU A 226 13.44 3.79 -19.44
CA GLU A 226 12.43 2.94 -20.09
C GLU A 226 11.09 3.68 -20.33
N ASN A 227 11.17 4.92 -20.82
CA ASN A 227 10.03 5.83 -21.06
C ASN A 227 9.27 6.30 -19.81
N ARG A 228 9.77 6.04 -18.60
CA ARG A 228 9.19 6.53 -17.34
C ARG A 228 10.06 7.65 -16.74
N PRO A 229 9.46 8.72 -16.17
CA PRO A 229 10.21 9.76 -15.49
C PRO A 229 11.07 9.20 -14.35
N TYR A 230 12.37 9.40 -14.46
CA TYR A 230 13.38 8.94 -13.52
C TYR A 230 13.94 10.10 -12.69
N GLU A 231 14.16 11.25 -13.32
CA GLU A 231 14.69 12.44 -12.67
C GLU A 231 14.24 13.71 -13.37
N VAL A 232 14.27 14.83 -12.66
CA VAL A 232 13.92 16.15 -13.19
C VAL A 232 14.98 17.15 -12.79
N PHE A 233 15.43 17.95 -13.77
CA PHE A 233 16.26 19.11 -13.56
C PHE A 233 15.49 20.35 -14.01
N THR A 234 15.62 21.48 -13.31
CA THR A 234 14.91 22.71 -13.68
C THR A 234 15.80 23.92 -13.55
N GLY A 235 15.69 24.86 -14.49
CA GLY A 235 16.38 26.14 -14.40
C GLY A 235 15.81 27.24 -15.28
N LEU A 236 16.42 28.40 -15.15
CA LEU A 236 16.16 29.59 -15.97
C LEU A 236 16.72 29.41 -17.38
N THR A 237 16.06 29.99 -18.37
CA THR A 237 16.48 29.97 -19.78
C THR A 237 17.01 31.32 -20.26
N GLU A 238 17.60 32.13 -19.38
CA GLU A 238 18.25 33.37 -19.82
C GLU A 238 19.32 33.06 -20.88
N ASP A 239 19.39 33.89 -21.93
CA ASP A 239 20.19 33.64 -23.14
C ASP A 239 21.69 33.42 -22.83
N ASP A 240 22.18 33.96 -21.71
CA ASP A 240 23.56 33.81 -21.25
C ASP A 240 23.82 32.53 -20.43
N VAL A 241 22.78 31.89 -19.88
CA VAL A 241 22.91 30.73 -18.97
C VAL A 241 22.60 29.40 -19.67
N LEU A 242 21.67 29.37 -20.63
CA LEU A 242 21.21 28.12 -21.25
C LEU A 242 20.68 28.31 -22.68
N PRO A 243 21.55 28.52 -23.68
CA PRO A 243 21.15 28.77 -25.07
C PRO A 243 20.72 27.47 -25.77
N ILE A 244 19.54 26.95 -25.44
CA ILE A 244 18.93 25.79 -26.14
C ILE A 244 17.95 26.30 -27.18
N PRO A 245 18.15 25.99 -28.47
CA PRO A 245 17.19 26.34 -29.52
C PRO A 245 15.78 25.85 -29.18
N LYS A 246 14.77 26.72 -29.36
CA LYS A 246 13.36 26.41 -29.06
C LYS A 246 12.84 25.15 -29.75
N ALA A 247 13.42 24.77 -30.89
CA ALA A 247 13.07 23.55 -31.63
C ALA A 247 13.50 22.24 -30.93
N VAL A 248 14.44 22.31 -29.97
CA VAL A 248 14.90 21.12 -29.24
C VAL A 248 13.89 20.80 -28.15
N THR A 249 13.27 19.63 -28.26
CA THR A 249 12.32 19.09 -27.27
C THR A 249 12.79 17.77 -26.66
N LYS A 250 13.85 17.16 -27.20
CA LYS A 250 14.42 15.89 -26.76
C LYS A 250 15.94 15.94 -26.75
N GLY A 251 16.55 15.11 -25.92
CA GLY A 251 18.00 14.95 -25.81
C GLY A 251 18.36 13.83 -24.84
N LYS A 252 19.55 13.88 -24.25
CA LYS A 252 20.06 12.90 -23.29
C LYS A 252 20.71 13.59 -22.10
N ILE A 253 20.56 13.03 -20.90
CA ILE A 253 21.26 13.46 -19.70
C ILE A 253 22.37 12.46 -19.38
N ILE A 254 23.61 12.92 -19.46
CA ILE A 254 24.82 12.11 -19.25
C ILE A 254 25.42 12.47 -17.90
N LYS A 255 25.63 11.47 -17.04
CA LYS A 255 26.36 11.65 -15.79
C LYS A 255 27.84 11.40 -16.01
N ILE A 256 28.64 12.40 -15.65
CA ILE A 256 30.10 12.37 -15.65
C ILE A 256 30.56 12.41 -14.19
N LYS A 257 31.58 11.63 -13.85
CA LYS A 257 32.13 11.57 -12.50
C LYS A 257 33.60 11.93 -12.56
N ASP A 258 33.92 13.07 -11.96
CA ASP A 258 35.28 13.62 -11.90
C ASP A 258 35.77 13.62 -10.44
N GLU A 259 37.03 13.99 -10.21
CA GLU A 259 37.64 14.07 -8.87
C GLU A 259 36.88 15.03 -7.91
N ASN A 260 36.20 16.04 -8.47
CA ASN A 260 35.44 17.05 -7.74
C ASN A 260 33.95 16.71 -7.52
N GLY A 261 33.45 15.56 -8.00
CA GLY A 261 32.07 15.13 -7.81
C GLY A 261 31.37 14.60 -9.06
N SER A 262 30.03 14.60 -9.05
CA SER A 262 29.22 14.19 -10.21
C SER A 262 28.68 15.41 -10.97
N ARG A 263 28.95 15.47 -12.27
CA ARG A 263 28.42 16.46 -13.22
C ARG A 263 27.35 15.83 -14.11
N TYR A 264 26.32 16.60 -14.47
CA TYR A 264 25.24 16.15 -15.33
C TYR A 264 25.17 17.04 -16.57
N ASP A 265 25.36 16.45 -17.75
CA ASP A 265 25.42 17.17 -19.02
C ASP A 265 24.18 16.86 -19.85
N PHE A 266 23.63 17.87 -20.52
CA PHE A 266 22.56 17.70 -21.49
C PHE A 266 23.13 17.64 -22.89
N GLN A 267 22.80 16.60 -23.64
CA GLN A 267 23.22 16.44 -25.04
C GLN A 267 22.00 16.43 -25.95
N TYR A 268 22.04 17.18 -27.03
CA TYR A 268 20.98 17.20 -28.05
C TYR A 268 21.57 17.24 -29.46
N VAL A 269 20.76 16.90 -30.46
CA VAL A 269 21.11 16.99 -31.86
C VAL A 269 20.40 18.20 -32.45
N ASP A 270 21.13 19.07 -33.13
CA ASP A 270 20.54 20.25 -33.76
C ASP A 270 19.87 19.92 -35.11
N LYS A 271 19.26 20.94 -35.73
CA LYS A 271 18.57 20.80 -37.03
C LYS A 271 19.48 20.39 -38.19
N TYR A 272 20.80 20.46 -38.02
CA TYR A 272 21.79 20.08 -39.02
C TYR A 272 22.42 18.71 -38.73
N GLY A 273 22.02 18.04 -37.65
CA GLY A 273 22.53 16.72 -37.27
C GLY A 273 23.77 16.77 -36.39
N TYR A 274 24.21 17.94 -35.91
CA TYR A 274 25.36 18.04 -35.02
C TYR A 274 24.97 17.83 -33.56
N THR A 275 25.80 17.04 -32.88
CA THR A 275 25.66 16.79 -31.45
C THR A 275 26.21 17.99 -30.66
N ASN A 276 25.35 18.61 -29.88
CA ASN A 276 25.68 19.73 -29.00
C ASN A 276 25.55 19.26 -27.54
N THR A 277 26.53 19.61 -26.70
CA THR A 277 26.54 19.22 -25.28
C THR A 277 26.64 20.46 -24.40
N ILE A 278 25.70 20.58 -23.47
CA ILE A 278 25.65 21.62 -22.45
C ILE A 278 26.10 20.99 -21.14
N GLY A 279 27.27 21.42 -20.66
CA GLY A 279 27.89 20.89 -19.46
C GLY A 279 27.26 21.42 -18.18
N GLY A 280 27.08 20.56 -17.17
CA GLY A 280 26.83 21.00 -15.80
C GLY A 280 25.44 21.56 -15.51
N LEU A 281 24.38 20.90 -15.97
CA LEU A 281 22.98 21.20 -15.60
C LEU A 281 22.85 21.49 -14.10
N SER A 282 23.36 20.60 -13.25
CA SER A 282 23.26 20.72 -11.79
C SER A 282 23.97 21.94 -11.18
N HIS A 283 24.88 22.59 -11.90
CA HIS A 283 25.64 23.76 -11.44
C HIS A 283 25.07 25.08 -11.99
N MET A 284 24.25 25.01 -13.04
CA MET A 284 23.61 26.18 -13.66
C MET A 284 22.31 26.59 -12.97
N PHE A 285 21.85 25.83 -11.98
CA PHE A 285 20.58 26.08 -11.31
C PHE A 285 20.76 26.68 -9.92
N ASN A 286 19.84 27.57 -9.57
CA ASN A 286 19.75 28.10 -8.21
C ASN A 286 19.61 26.93 -7.22
N LYS A 287 20.46 26.97 -6.17
CA LYS A 287 20.64 25.91 -5.17
C LYS A 287 19.34 25.50 -4.47
N GLU A 288 18.41 26.43 -4.28
CA GLU A 288 17.13 26.18 -3.64
C GLU A 288 16.24 25.27 -4.51
N PHE A 289 16.02 25.66 -5.77
CA PHE A 289 15.24 24.87 -6.73
C PHE A 289 15.88 23.52 -7.04
N TRP A 290 17.22 23.47 -7.08
CA TRP A 290 17.96 22.24 -7.25
C TRP A 290 17.68 21.23 -6.11
N ASN A 291 17.58 21.68 -4.86
CA ASN A 291 17.27 20.79 -3.74
C ASN A 291 15.88 20.15 -3.88
N TYR A 292 14.89 20.93 -4.32
CA TYR A 292 13.54 20.40 -4.58
C TYR A 292 13.51 19.45 -5.77
N ALA A 293 14.18 19.80 -6.89
CA ALA A 293 14.31 18.93 -8.04
C ALA A 293 15.00 17.60 -7.70
N LYS A 294 16.03 17.64 -6.83
CA LYS A 294 16.72 16.46 -6.30
C LYS A 294 15.80 15.59 -5.41
N LEU A 295 14.96 16.21 -4.60
CA LEU A 295 13.97 15.50 -3.78
C LEU A 295 12.92 14.81 -4.66
N ILE A 296 12.37 15.51 -5.65
CA ILE A 296 11.41 14.94 -6.62
C ILE A 296 12.06 13.79 -7.41
N SER A 297 13.30 13.96 -7.85
CA SER A 297 14.08 12.90 -8.50
C SER A 297 14.36 11.72 -7.56
N GLY A 298 14.48 11.95 -6.25
CA GLY A 298 14.55 10.88 -5.25
C GLY A 298 13.25 10.08 -5.19
N VAL A 299 12.11 10.78 -5.14
CA VAL A 299 10.78 10.18 -5.09
C VAL A 299 10.49 9.36 -6.35
N LEU A 300 10.79 9.90 -7.54
CA LEU A 300 10.65 9.20 -8.81
C LEU A 300 11.48 7.91 -8.84
N ARG A 301 12.77 7.99 -8.46
CA ARG A 301 13.66 6.81 -8.42
C ARG A 301 13.24 5.73 -7.44
N ASN A 302 12.48 6.08 -6.39
CA ASN A 302 11.94 5.10 -5.45
C ASN A 302 10.60 4.49 -5.95
N GLY A 303 10.20 4.75 -7.19
CA GLY A 303 9.06 4.08 -7.82
C GLY A 303 7.71 4.62 -7.37
N MET A 304 7.64 5.83 -6.80
CA MET A 304 6.34 6.43 -6.46
C MET A 304 5.52 6.65 -7.74
N PRO A 305 4.24 6.23 -7.78
CA PRO A 305 3.38 6.46 -8.94
C PRO A 305 3.32 7.95 -9.33
N ILE A 306 3.41 8.26 -10.63
CA ILE A 306 3.44 9.65 -11.14
C ILE A 306 2.27 10.51 -10.62
N PRO A 307 1.01 10.01 -10.53
CA PRO A 307 -0.08 10.79 -9.94
C PRO A 307 0.18 11.21 -8.49
N ASP A 308 0.87 10.38 -7.72
CA ASP A 308 1.22 10.66 -6.33
C ASP A 308 2.39 11.64 -6.22
N VAL A 309 3.38 11.55 -7.11
CA VAL A 309 4.44 12.56 -7.22
C VAL A 309 3.85 13.92 -7.57
N VAL A 310 2.93 13.98 -8.53
CA VAL A 310 2.21 15.21 -8.92
C VAL A 310 1.42 15.78 -7.74
N ASN A 311 0.72 14.93 -6.98
CA ASN A 311 0.00 15.38 -5.78
C ASN A 311 0.96 15.92 -4.71
N LEU A 312 2.09 15.24 -4.47
CA LEU A 312 3.11 15.67 -3.52
C LEU A 312 3.69 17.04 -3.90
N VAL A 313 4.05 17.23 -5.18
CA VAL A 313 4.55 18.53 -5.68
C VAL A 313 3.50 19.62 -5.51
N SER A 314 2.23 19.31 -5.79
CA SER A 314 1.14 20.29 -5.65
C SER A 314 0.87 20.69 -4.20
N SER A 315 1.13 19.81 -3.22
CA SER A 315 0.87 20.06 -1.81
C SER A 315 2.00 20.80 -1.09
N LEU A 316 3.17 20.97 -1.72
CA LEU A 316 4.27 21.77 -1.18
C LEU A 316 3.79 23.21 -0.95
N ARG A 317 3.81 23.65 0.31
CA ARG A 317 3.60 25.06 0.70
C ARG A 317 4.96 25.65 1.00
N LEU A 318 5.34 26.66 0.23
CA LEU A 318 6.66 27.27 0.26
C LEU A 318 6.47 28.78 0.45
N ASP A 319 7.34 29.39 1.25
CA ASP A 319 7.18 30.77 1.78
C ASP A 319 7.38 31.87 0.72
N SER A 320 7.77 31.49 -0.51
CA SER A 320 8.04 32.39 -1.63
C SER A 320 7.06 32.15 -2.80
N GLU A 321 6.49 33.23 -3.33
CA GLU A 321 5.59 33.20 -4.50
C GLU A 321 6.28 32.59 -5.73
N THR A 322 7.57 32.87 -5.94
CA THR A 322 8.38 32.34 -7.06
C THR A 322 8.48 30.81 -7.02
N ILE A 323 8.44 30.20 -5.84
CA ILE A 323 8.50 28.74 -5.71
C ILE A 323 7.12 28.10 -5.91
N ASN A 324 6.04 28.83 -5.59
CA ASN A 324 4.67 28.39 -5.84
C ASN A 324 4.31 28.36 -7.34
N THR A 325 4.88 29.25 -8.15
CA THR A 325 4.73 29.20 -9.61
C THR A 325 5.68 28.18 -10.26
N TRP A 326 6.86 27.97 -9.67
CA TRP A 326 7.80 26.93 -10.12
C TRP A 326 7.21 25.53 -9.95
N LYS A 327 6.63 25.22 -8.79
CA LYS A 327 6.04 23.89 -8.54
C LYS A 327 4.91 23.59 -9.54
N ALA A 328 4.13 24.59 -9.95
CA ALA A 328 3.08 24.43 -10.95
C ALA A 328 3.65 24.14 -12.35
N GLY A 329 4.85 24.64 -12.65
CA GLY A 329 5.62 24.26 -13.84
C GLY A 329 6.05 22.80 -13.82
N VAL A 330 6.66 22.36 -12.72
CA VAL A 330 7.11 20.97 -12.54
C VAL A 330 5.94 19.99 -12.52
N GLU A 331 4.84 20.36 -11.89
CA GLU A 331 3.59 19.60 -11.87
C GLU A 331 3.08 19.35 -13.29
N ARG A 332 3.01 20.39 -14.13
CA ARG A 332 2.61 20.27 -15.55
C ARG A 332 3.58 19.42 -16.35
N ALA A 333 4.88 19.52 -16.07
CA ALA A 333 5.89 18.70 -16.74
C ALA A 333 5.67 17.20 -16.45
N LEU A 334 5.41 16.85 -15.19
CA LEU A 334 5.20 15.45 -14.77
C LEU A 334 3.83 14.89 -15.15
N ARG A 335 2.78 15.72 -15.22
CA ARG A 335 1.42 15.30 -15.63
C ARG A 335 1.37 14.62 -16.99
N LYS A 336 2.28 14.98 -17.91
CA LYS A 336 2.37 14.39 -19.26
C LYS A 336 2.69 12.89 -19.26
N TYR A 337 3.21 12.37 -18.15
CA TYR A 337 3.59 10.96 -18.00
C TYR A 337 2.57 10.16 -17.18
N ILE A 338 1.41 10.74 -16.89
CA ILE A 338 0.29 9.98 -16.32
C ILE A 338 -0.42 9.27 -17.47
N PRO A 339 -0.52 7.93 -17.47
CA PRO A 339 -1.22 7.20 -18.52
C PRO A 339 -2.71 7.59 -18.57
N ASP A 340 -3.25 7.70 -19.79
CA ASP A 340 -4.67 7.97 -19.99
C ASP A 340 -5.53 6.85 -19.38
N GLY A 341 -6.65 7.25 -18.77
CA GLY A 341 -7.55 6.35 -18.06
C GLY A 341 -7.17 6.07 -16.60
N THR A 342 -6.02 6.59 -16.11
CA THR A 342 -5.65 6.49 -14.69
C THR A 342 -6.74 7.14 -13.83
N LYS A 343 -7.32 6.40 -12.87
CA LYS A 343 -8.35 6.94 -11.97
C LYS A 343 -7.74 7.95 -11.01
N ALA A 344 -8.47 9.03 -10.73
CA ALA A 344 -8.09 9.94 -9.65
C ALA A 344 -8.14 9.20 -8.30
N LYS A 345 -7.27 9.61 -7.38
CA LYS A 345 -7.23 9.05 -6.01
C LYS A 345 -8.58 9.22 -5.31
N THR A 346 -8.92 8.24 -4.47
CA THR A 346 -10.15 8.18 -3.68
C THR A 346 -10.38 9.49 -2.91
N GLY A 347 -11.55 10.10 -3.07
CA GLY A 347 -11.92 11.36 -2.41
C GLY A 347 -11.80 12.64 -3.23
N LYS A 348 -11.22 12.62 -4.45
CA LYS A 348 -11.33 13.76 -5.38
C LYS A 348 -12.67 13.71 -6.12
N LYS A 349 -13.48 14.76 -5.96
CA LYS A 349 -14.78 14.93 -6.63
C LYS A 349 -14.67 15.96 -7.76
N CYS A 350 -15.47 15.76 -8.79
CA CYS A 350 -15.66 16.73 -9.86
C CYS A 350 -16.19 18.04 -9.28
N THR A 351 -15.57 19.16 -9.65
CA THR A 351 -15.95 20.51 -9.21
C THR A 351 -17.29 20.97 -9.78
N GLU A 352 -17.74 20.37 -10.88
CA GLU A 352 -19.00 20.72 -11.54
C GLU A 352 -20.16 19.84 -11.05
N CYS A 353 -20.00 18.51 -11.07
CA CYS A 353 -21.11 17.58 -10.78
C CYS A 353 -20.94 16.75 -9.51
N GLY A 354 -19.84 16.93 -8.75
CA GLY A 354 -19.58 16.19 -7.50
C GLY A 354 -19.24 14.71 -7.65
N SER A 355 -19.20 14.17 -8.88
CA SER A 355 -18.88 12.77 -9.15
C SER A 355 -17.43 12.42 -8.82
N GLU A 356 -17.21 11.22 -8.28
CA GLU A 356 -15.88 10.65 -8.03
C GLU A 356 -15.28 9.97 -9.27
N SER A 357 -16.01 9.94 -10.39
CA SER A 357 -15.58 9.33 -11.66
C SER A 357 -14.63 10.24 -12.46
N LEU A 358 -13.52 10.64 -11.83
CA LEU A 358 -12.47 11.42 -12.46
C LEU A 358 -11.35 10.51 -12.99
N VAL A 359 -10.94 10.72 -14.24
CA VAL A 359 -9.81 10.03 -14.87
C VAL A 359 -8.84 11.02 -15.46
N TYR A 360 -7.57 10.65 -15.54
CA TYR A 360 -6.58 11.41 -16.30
C TYR A 360 -6.74 11.13 -17.79
N GLN A 361 -6.78 12.19 -18.60
CA GLN A 361 -6.72 12.14 -20.06
C GLN A 361 -5.88 13.33 -20.53
N GLU A 362 -4.87 13.08 -21.35
CA GLU A 362 -3.88 14.07 -21.82
C GLU A 362 -3.23 14.87 -20.68
N GLY A 363 -3.02 14.23 -19.51
CA GLY A 363 -2.43 14.85 -18.32
C GLY A 363 -3.39 15.70 -17.47
N CYS A 364 -4.68 15.77 -17.84
CA CYS A 364 -5.71 16.55 -17.17
C CYS A 364 -6.83 15.69 -16.59
N LEU A 365 -7.47 16.16 -15.51
CA LEU A 365 -8.56 15.43 -14.87
C LEU A 365 -9.87 15.67 -15.63
N HIS A 366 -10.39 14.62 -16.24
CA HIS A 366 -11.67 14.58 -16.92
C HIS A 366 -12.71 13.81 -16.11
N CYS A 367 -13.89 14.40 -15.95
CA CYS A 367 -15.03 13.73 -15.34
C CYS A 367 -15.77 12.89 -16.39
N LYS A 368 -15.83 11.57 -16.19
CA LYS A 368 -16.61 10.68 -17.05
C LYS A 368 -18.11 10.91 -17.00
N ASN A 369 -18.60 11.60 -15.97
CA ASN A 369 -20.04 11.79 -15.76
C ASN A 369 -20.58 13.08 -16.42
N CYS A 370 -19.85 14.19 -16.37
CA CYS A 370 -20.30 15.47 -16.94
C CYS A 370 -19.40 16.02 -18.05
N GLY A 371 -18.26 15.37 -18.34
CA GLY A 371 -17.32 15.84 -19.36
C GLY A 371 -16.39 16.97 -18.90
N HIS A 372 -16.60 17.54 -17.70
CA HIS A 372 -15.76 18.61 -17.16
C HIS A 372 -14.28 18.23 -17.13
N SER A 373 -13.43 19.11 -17.66
CA SER A 373 -11.97 19.01 -17.57
C SER A 373 -11.42 20.13 -16.71
N LYS A 374 -10.53 19.82 -15.77
CA LYS A 374 -9.87 20.86 -14.96
C LYS A 374 -8.95 21.78 -15.78
N CYS A 375 -8.62 21.38 -17.00
CA CYS A 375 -7.75 22.13 -17.91
C CYS A 375 -8.52 22.78 -19.07
N GLY A 376 -9.85 22.66 -19.08
CA GLY A 376 -10.76 23.31 -20.03
C GLY A 376 -11.39 24.54 -19.41
#